data_AF-A0ABD2W6Q7-F1
#
_entry.id   AF-A0ABD2W6Q7-F1
#
_cell.length_a   1.000
_cell.length_b   1.000
_cell.length_c   1.000
_cell.angle_alpha   90.00
_cell.angle_beta   90.00
_cell.angle_gamma   90.00
#
_symmetry.space_group_name_H-M   'P 1'
#
loop_
_entity.id
_entity.type
_entity.pdbx_description
1 polymer ?
#
loop_
_entity_poly.entity_id
_entity_poly.type
_entity_poly.pdbx_seq_one_letter_code
_entity_poly.pdbx_strand_id
1 'polypeptide(L)'
;MAGGNEVARKRGTVKSKLTALKNTLPSKIVDPLNVTIRFERLTETFKEYESLVEELLIEDENHTESVQYQTIENDYYATAAKVRGLTSSNSSNTTRSVNFTVPMGSSTLIE
;
A
#
# COMPACT_ATOMS: atom_id res chain seq x y z
N MET A 1 30.90 8.42 11.82
CA MET A 1 29.61 9.10 11.56
C MET A 1 29.18 8.88 10.11
N ALA A 2 28.53 7.75 9.81
CA ALA A 2 28.07 7.40 8.46
C ALA A 2 26.52 7.31 8.34
N GLY A 3 25.82 7.14 9.46
CA GLY A 3 24.36 6.90 9.48
C GLY A 3 23.50 8.05 8.99
N GLY A 4 23.87 9.31 9.26
CA GLY A 4 23.05 10.47 8.86
C GLY A 4 22.86 10.63 7.35
N ASN A 5 23.85 10.26 6.54
CA ASN A 5 23.75 10.32 5.08
C ASN A 5 22.86 9.19 4.53
N GLU A 6 22.91 8.02 5.15
CA GLU A 6 22.05 6.89 4.80
C GLU A 6 20.58 7.15 5.14
N VAL A 7 20.31 7.73 6.31
CA VAL A 7 18.96 8.15 6.72
C VAL A 7 18.39 9.20 5.77
N ALA A 8 19.16 10.23 5.42
CA ALA A 8 18.71 11.24 4.46
C ALA A 8 18.38 10.64 3.08
N ARG A 9 19.18 9.68 2.59
CA ARG A 9 18.91 8.96 1.33
C ARG A 9 17.66 8.09 1.41
N LYS A 10 17.50 7.32 2.49
CA LYS A 10 16.34 6.44 2.68
C LYS A 10 15.06 7.27 2.84
N ARG A 11 15.13 8.36 3.61
CA ARG A 11 14.07 9.38 3.74
C ARG A 11 13.61 9.89 2.38
N GLY A 12 14.55 10.30 1.52
CA GLY A 12 14.25 10.74 0.15
C GLY A 12 13.55 9.66 -0.68
N THR A 13 13.98 8.40 -0.53
CA THR A 13 13.39 7.26 -1.21
C THR A 13 11.94 7.01 -0.76
N VAL A 14 11.68 7.02 0.55
CA VAL A 14 10.33 6.88 1.12
C VAL A 14 9.41 7.99 0.63
N LYS A 15 9.85 9.26 0.70
CA LYS A 15 9.07 10.41 0.21
C LYS A 15 8.73 10.31 -1.28
N SER A 16 9.68 9.87 -2.10
CA SER A 16 9.46 9.67 -3.54
C SER A 16 8.41 8.58 -3.80
N LYS A 17 8.54 7.43 -3.13
CA LYS A 17 7.56 6.33 -3.22
C LYS A 17 6.17 6.74 -2.74
N LEU A 18 6.08 7.47 -1.62
CA LEU A 18 4.82 8.02 -1.10
C LEU A 18 4.17 8.97 -2.10
N THR A 19 4.94 9.90 -2.68
CA THR A 19 4.46 10.86 -3.66
C THR A 19 3.94 10.16 -4.92
N ALA A 20 4.70 9.19 -5.45
CA ALA A 20 4.28 8.40 -6.59
C ALA A 20 2.97 7.65 -6.31
N LEU A 21 2.84 7.04 -5.12
CA LEU A 21 1.63 6.31 -4.74
C LEU A 21 0.43 7.25 -4.56
N LYS A 22 0.61 8.37 -3.83
CA LYS A 22 -0.40 9.42 -3.66
C LYS A 22 -0.93 9.95 -4.99
N ASN A 23 -0.07 10.10 -6.00
CA ASN A 23 -0.48 10.56 -7.34
C ASN A 23 -1.27 9.51 -8.12
N THR A 24 -1.07 8.22 -7.85
CA THR A 24 -1.82 7.15 -8.51
C THR A 24 -3.20 6.94 -7.91
N LEU A 25 -3.34 7.05 -6.58
CA LEU A 25 -4.60 6.80 -5.84
C LEU A 25 -5.86 7.58 -6.30
N PRO A 26 -5.81 8.86 -6.74
CA PRO A 26 -7.01 9.58 -7.16
C PRO A 26 -7.51 9.18 -8.56
N SER A 27 -6.76 8.36 -9.31
CA SER A 27 -7.19 7.93 -10.65
C SER A 27 -8.33 6.91 -10.56
N LYS A 28 -9.42 7.14 -11.29
CA LYS A 28 -10.60 6.26 -11.34
C LYS A 28 -10.32 4.88 -11.95
N ILE A 29 -9.16 4.70 -12.59
CA ILE A 29 -8.73 3.46 -13.25
C ILE A 29 -7.41 3.04 -12.60
N VAL A 30 -7.47 2.70 -11.32
CA VAL A 30 -6.35 2.15 -10.57
C VAL A 30 -6.52 0.64 -10.47
N ASP A 31 -5.48 -0.10 -10.85
CA ASP A 31 -5.38 -1.54 -10.58
C ASP A 31 -5.07 -1.77 -9.09
N PRO A 32 -6.00 -2.34 -8.31
CA PRO A 32 -5.80 -2.57 -6.88
C PRO A 32 -4.62 -3.50 -6.58
N LEU A 33 -4.31 -4.45 -7.47
CA LEU A 33 -3.18 -5.35 -7.30
C LEU A 33 -1.86 -4.59 -7.42
N ASN A 34 -1.73 -3.75 -8.45
CA ASN A 34 -0.54 -2.93 -8.68
C ASN A 34 -0.30 -1.95 -7.53
N VAL A 35 -1.37 -1.32 -7.02
CA VAL A 35 -1.27 -0.43 -5.85
C VAL A 35 -0.86 -1.19 -4.60
N THR A 36 -1.38 -2.40 -4.39
CA THR A 36 -0.99 -3.25 -3.24
C THR A 36 0.50 -3.60 -3.31
N ILE A 37 1.00 -4.08 -4.45
CA ILE A 37 2.42 -4.42 -4.64
C ILE A 37 3.33 -3.19 -4.42
N ARG A 38 2.93 -2.02 -4.94
CA ARG A 38 3.69 -0.78 -4.73
C ARG A 38 3.69 -0.36 -3.26
N PHE A 39 2.57 -0.55 -2.57
CA PHE A 39 2.45 -0.25 -1.15
C PHE A 39 3.31 -1.21 -0.31
N GLU A 40 3.33 -2.51 -0.60
CA GLU A 40 4.22 -3.47 0.08
C GLU A 40 5.70 -3.08 -0.04
N ARG A 41 6.15 -2.72 -1.24
CA ARG A 41 7.52 -2.22 -1.48
C ARG A 41 7.80 -0.87 -0.80
N LEU A 42 6.77 -0.08 -0.52
CA LEU A 42 6.90 1.14 0.27
C LEU A 42 7.03 0.78 1.76
N THR A 43 6.23 -0.18 2.26
CA THR A 43 6.28 -0.70 3.62
C THR A 43 7.67 -1.23 3.98
N GLU A 44 8.29 -2.04 3.11
CA GLU A 44 9.65 -2.54 3.33
C GLU A 44 10.65 -1.39 3.50
N THR A 45 10.62 -0.42 2.58
CA THR A 45 11.53 0.73 2.62
C THR A 45 11.24 1.64 3.82
N PHE A 46 9.99 1.75 4.25
CA PHE A 46 9.59 2.51 5.43
C PHE A 46 10.12 1.85 6.71
N LYS A 47 10.02 0.52 6.85
CA LYS A 47 10.58 -0.22 8.00
C LYS A 47 12.10 -0.10 8.09
N GLU A 48 12.79 -0.18 6.95
CA GLU A 48 14.23 0.05 6.92
C GLU A 48 14.58 1.51 7.31
N TYR A 49 13.78 2.49 6.87
CA TYR A 49 13.96 3.89 7.28
C TYR A 49 13.72 4.08 8.78
N GLU A 50 12.66 3.49 9.33
CA GLU A 50 12.32 3.50 10.75
C GLU A 50 13.45 2.95 11.61
N SER A 51 13.97 1.77 11.28
CA SER A 51 15.10 1.16 12.00
C SER A 51 16.33 2.08 12.02
N LEU A 52 16.64 2.75 10.91
CA LEU A 52 17.79 3.65 10.84
C LEU A 52 17.55 4.96 11.62
N VAL A 53 16.30 5.43 11.67
CA VAL A 53 15.94 6.62 12.44
C VAL A 53 15.97 6.32 13.93
N GLU A 54 15.47 5.17 14.39
CA GLU A 54 15.51 4.77 15.80
C GLU A 54 16.93 4.79 16.35
N GLU A 55 17.92 4.34 15.57
CA GLU A 55 19.33 4.40 15.94
C GLU A 55 19.84 5.84 16.11
N LEU A 56 19.36 6.78 15.28
CA LEU A 56 19.77 8.19 15.35
C LEU A 56 18.98 8.99 16.39
N LEU A 57 17.74 8.60 16.71
CA LEU A 57 16.90 9.28 17.70
C LEU A 57 17.50 9.21 19.11
N ILE A 58 18.30 8.18 19.38
CA ILE A 58 19.04 8.04 20.64
C ILE A 58 20.04 9.20 20.84
N GLU A 59 20.53 9.79 19.74
CA GLU A 59 21.54 10.86 19.72
C GLU A 59 20.97 12.22 19.26
N ASP A 60 19.65 12.32 19.01
CA ASP A 60 19.00 13.50 18.41
C ASP A 60 18.67 14.60 19.44
N GLU A 61 19.69 15.30 19.95
CA GLU A 61 19.50 16.41 20.90
C GLU A 61 18.63 17.55 20.33
N ASN A 62 18.63 17.74 19.01
CA ASN A 62 17.89 18.81 18.33
C ASN A 62 16.51 18.39 17.82
N HIS A 63 16.06 17.17 18.10
CA HIS A 63 14.76 16.62 17.71
C HIS A 63 14.45 16.72 16.21
N THR A 64 15.47 16.89 15.37
CA THR A 64 15.31 17.22 13.95
C THR A 64 14.95 15.98 13.14
N GLU A 65 15.51 14.83 13.51
CA GLU A 65 15.17 13.55 12.87
C GLU A 65 13.81 13.06 13.37
N SER A 66 13.46 13.33 14.64
CA SER A 66 12.13 13.05 15.20
C SER A 66 10.99 13.72 14.43
N VAL A 67 11.09 15.03 14.19
CA VAL A 67 10.05 15.78 13.44
C VAL A 67 9.92 15.28 12.00
N GLN A 68 11.04 14.97 11.35
CA GLN A 68 11.03 14.49 9.97
C GLN A 68 10.44 13.09 9.85
N TYR A 69 10.78 12.20 10.78
CA TYR A 69 10.20 10.87 10.85
C TYR A 69 8.69 10.94 11.09
N GLN A 70 8.24 11.71 12.07
CA GLN A 70 6.81 11.85 12.37
C GLN A 70 6.01 12.39 11.18
N THR A 71 6.59 13.31 10.41
CA THR A 71 5.95 13.81 9.18
C THR A 71 5.75 12.69 8.15
N ILE A 72 6.76 11.84 7.97
CA ILE A 72 6.73 10.74 7.00
C ILE A 72 5.83 9.60 7.48
N GLU A 73 5.86 9.29 8.77
CA GLU A 73 5.01 8.31 9.42
C GLU A 73 3.53 8.66 9.22
N ASN A 74 3.14 9.90 9.51
CA ASN A 74 1.77 10.38 9.29
C ASN A 74 1.33 10.21 7.82
N ASP A 75 2.21 10.59 6.89
CA ASP A 75 1.94 10.47 5.45
C ASP A 75 1.83 9.00 4.99
N TYR A 76 2.66 8.13 5.58
CA TYR A 76 2.63 6.70 5.34
C TYR A 76 1.31 6.09 5.78
N TYR A 77 0.89 6.31 7.03
CA TYR A 77 -0.37 5.76 7.53
C TYR A 77 -1.60 6.35 6.84
N ALA A 78 -1.58 7.64 6.48
CA ALA A 78 -2.64 8.23 5.67
C ALA A 78 -2.76 7.56 4.29
N THR A 79 -1.62 7.19 3.69
CA THR A 79 -1.58 6.47 2.40
C THR A 79 -2.04 5.02 2.58
N ALA A 80 -1.65 4.35 3.67
CA ALA A 80 -2.07 3.00 4.01
C ALA A 80 -3.59 2.89 4.14
N ALA A 81 -4.23 3.86 4.83
CA ALA A 81 -5.67 3.93 4.98
C ALA A 81 -6.39 4.02 3.61
N LYS A 82 -5.85 4.81 2.68
CA LYS A 82 -6.40 4.95 1.32
C LYS A 82 -6.25 3.66 0.52
N VAL A 83 -5.08 3.02 0.56
CA VAL A 83 -4.84 1.72 -0.11
C VAL A 83 -5.80 0.65 0.43
N ARG A 84 -5.97 0.57 1.75
CA ARG A 84 -6.92 -0.35 2.39
C ARG A 84 -8.36 -0.10 1.95
N GLY A 85 -8.75 1.17 1.78
CA GLY A 85 -10.06 1.54 1.24
C GLY A 85 -10.30 0.95 -0.16
N LEU A 86 -9.30 1.05 -1.05
CA LEU A 86 -9.40 0.52 -2.42
C LEU A 86 -9.50 -1.01 -2.46
N THR A 87 -8.71 -1.72 -1.64
CA THR A 87 -8.72 -3.19 -1.63
C THR A 87 -9.99 -3.75 -0.97
N SER A 88 -10.54 -3.05 0.02
CA SER A 88 -11.78 -3.46 0.70
C SER A 88 -13.01 -3.25 -0.19
N SER A 89 -13.09 -2.15 -0.94
CA SER A 89 -14.20 -1.89 -1.88
C SER A 89 -14.24 -2.87 -3.06
N ASN A 90 -13.10 -3.41 -3.46
CA ASN A 90 -13.02 -4.38 -4.55
C ASN A 90 -13.52 -5.78 -4.15
N SER A 91 -13.77 -6.04 -2.86
CA SER A 91 -14.31 -7.31 -2.36
C SER A 91 -15.84 -7.38 -2.42
N SER A 92 -16.53 -6.31 -2.80
CA SER A 92 -17.99 -6.17 -2.63
C SER A 92 -18.80 -6.21 -3.92
N ASN A 93 -18.30 -6.71 -5.05
CA ASN A 93 -19.11 -6.98 -6.25
C ASN A 93 -18.44 -7.96 -7.21
N THR A 94 -18.47 -9.25 -6.90
CA THR A 94 -18.48 -10.31 -7.93
C THR A 94 -19.43 -11.40 -7.48
N THR A 95 -20.72 -11.06 -7.41
CA THR A 95 -21.77 -12.07 -7.60
C THR A 95 -21.95 -12.20 -9.11
N ARG A 96 -21.02 -12.90 -9.75
CA ARG A 96 -21.27 -13.37 -11.12
C ARG A 96 -22.26 -14.52 -10.95
N SER A 97 -23.56 -14.21 -11.00
CA SER A 97 -24.60 -15.23 -11.07
C SER A 97 -24.40 -16.02 -12.36
N VAL A 98 -23.66 -17.12 -12.27
CA VAL A 98 -23.67 -18.13 -13.31
C VAL A 98 -25.06 -18.77 -13.27
N ASN A 99 -25.94 -18.33 -14.17
CA ASN A 99 -27.14 -19.07 -14.51
C ASN A 99 -26.71 -20.39 -15.14
N PHE A 100 -26.48 -21.39 -14.30
CA PHE A 100 -26.25 -22.76 -14.73
C PHE A 100 -27.62 -23.37 -15.08
N THR A 101 -28.11 -23.03 -16.27
CA THR A 101 -29.30 -23.68 -16.84
C THR A 101 -28.86 -25.06 -17.33
N VAL A 102 -29.02 -26.08 -16.49
CA VAL A 102 -28.94 -27.47 -16.96
C VAL A 102 -30.10 -27.71 -17.93
N PRO A 103 -29.85 -28.15 -19.18
CA PRO A 103 -30.92 -28.62 -20.03
C PRO A 103 -31.42 -29.95 -19.45
N MET A 104 -32.61 -29.91 -18.84
CA MET A 104 -33.36 -31.10 -18.45
C MET A 104 -33.73 -31.85 -19.74
N GLY A 105 -32.89 -32.81 -20.12
CA GLY A 105 -33.12 -33.72 -21.22
C GLY A 105 -34.33 -34.59 -20.92
N SER A 106 -35.50 -34.11 -21.34
CA SER A 106 -36.72 -34.90 -21.41
C SER A 106 -36.56 -35.88 -22.57
N SER A 107 -36.31 -37.15 -22.25
CA SER A 107 -36.45 -38.23 -23.23
C SER A 107 -37.56 -39.17 -22.78
N THR A 108 -38.66 -39.01 -23.52
CA THR A 108 -39.89 -39.75 -23.53
C THR A 108 -39.65 -41.25 -23.81
N LEU A 109 -40.44 -42.09 -23.15
CA LEU A 109 -40.70 -43.50 -23.45
C LEU A 109 -41.00 -43.73 -24.94
N ILE A 110 -40.42 -44.77 -25.53
CA ILE A 110 -41.00 -45.49 -26.68
C ILE A 110 -40.80 -46.99 -26.44
N GLU A 111 -41.94 -47.68 -26.56
CA GLU A 111 -42.30 -49.11 -26.53
C GLU A 111 -41.21 -50.19 -26.66
#